data_AF-A0AAE3WCX0-F1
#
_entry.id   AF-A0AAE3WCX0-F1
#
_cell.length_a   1.000
_cell.length_b   1.000
_cell.length_c   1.000
_cell.angle_alpha   90.00
_cell.angle_beta   90.00
_cell.angle_gamma   90.00
#
_symmetry.space_group_name_H-M   'P 1'
#
loop_
_entity.id
_entity.type
_entity.pdbx_description
1 polymer ?
#
loop_
_entity_poly.entity_id
_entity_poly.type
_entity_poly.pdbx_seq_one_letter_code
_entity_poly.pdbx_strand_id
1 'polypeptide(L)'
;MRNTIFTSLIAGLVSAPAMAEPTLGCFMRDYSDPHLAAHPDQVVDQIWLSFYKIPYEVFETDDTYASVRVLTADQGHVASDGFGGQVFDGGMHCYQDRSRGETDWSCSVECDGGWFEITRDDGDVLEIRTSYVMVGDTEECGGAVDLAEHPQQPVTYRLYRVDGAVCDALWPDEDS
;
A
#
# COMPACT_ATOMS: atom_id res chain seq x y z
N MET A 1 39.87 -51.61 11.92
CA MET A 1 38.92 -51.18 10.88
C MET A 1 38.16 -49.98 11.45
N ARG A 2 38.38 -48.77 10.91
CA ARG A 2 37.74 -47.52 11.38
C ARG A 2 36.47 -47.31 10.56
N ASN A 3 35.32 -47.35 11.23
CA ASN A 3 34.01 -47.21 10.59
C ASN A 3 33.61 -45.73 10.60
N THR A 4 33.72 -45.07 9.45
CA THR A 4 33.28 -43.69 9.25
C THR A 4 31.78 -43.70 8.89
N ILE A 5 30.94 -43.25 9.80
CA ILE A 5 29.51 -43.05 9.56
C ILE A 5 29.34 -41.69 8.86
N PHE A 6 28.93 -41.71 7.59
CA PHE A 6 28.54 -40.54 6.81
C PHE A 6 27.10 -40.16 7.18
N THR A 7 26.94 -39.19 8.08
CA THR A 7 25.65 -38.57 8.37
C THR A 7 25.33 -37.59 7.24
N SER A 8 24.44 -37.98 6.33
CA SER A 8 23.95 -37.11 5.26
C SER A 8 22.93 -36.13 5.83
N LEU A 9 23.24 -34.83 5.80
CA LEU A 9 22.27 -33.77 6.05
C LEU A 9 21.31 -33.71 4.85
N ILE A 10 20.05 -34.06 5.07
CA ILE A 10 18.95 -33.74 4.15
C ILE A 10 18.61 -32.28 4.38
N ALA A 11 19.01 -31.40 3.45
CA ALA A 11 18.54 -30.02 3.41
C ALA A 11 17.06 -30.02 3.03
N GLY A 12 16.18 -29.76 4.00
CA GLY A 12 14.76 -29.59 3.76
C GLY A 12 14.51 -28.33 2.93
N LEU A 13 13.86 -28.48 1.78
CA LEU A 13 13.30 -27.38 1.02
C LEU A 13 12.18 -26.76 1.86
N VAL A 14 12.45 -25.62 2.48
CA VAL A 14 11.41 -24.83 3.15
C VAL A 14 10.71 -24.05 2.04
N SER A 15 9.52 -24.49 1.65
CA SER A 15 8.64 -23.69 0.80
C SER A 15 8.25 -22.44 1.58
N ALA A 16 8.68 -21.27 1.11
CA ALA A 16 8.16 -20.01 1.64
C ALA A 16 6.64 -19.99 1.42
N PRO A 17 5.84 -19.61 2.44
CA PRO A 17 4.41 -19.42 2.22
C PRO A 17 4.22 -18.32 1.19
N ALA A 18 3.45 -18.61 0.13
CA ALA A 18 2.96 -17.55 -0.75
C ALA A 18 2.05 -16.64 0.07
N MET A 19 2.22 -15.32 -0.06
CA MET A 19 1.25 -14.38 0.49
C MET A 19 -0.09 -14.59 -0.20
N ALA A 20 -1.16 -14.69 0.59
CA ALA A 20 -2.52 -14.77 0.09
C ALA A 20 -2.90 -13.45 -0.61
N GLU A 21 -4.03 -13.45 -1.34
CA GLU A 21 -4.64 -12.20 -1.84
C GLU A 21 -4.79 -11.18 -0.70
N PRO A 22 -4.69 -9.87 -0.98
CA PRO A 22 -4.88 -8.85 0.04
C PRO A 22 -6.25 -9.03 0.71
N THR A 23 -6.29 -8.89 2.01
CA THR A 23 -7.52 -8.96 2.78
C THR A 23 -8.43 -7.81 2.35
N LEU A 24 -9.58 -8.15 1.77
CA LEU A 24 -10.58 -7.16 1.37
C LEU A 24 -11.10 -6.35 2.55
N GLY A 25 -11.44 -5.09 2.27
CA GLY A 25 -11.87 -4.11 3.26
C GLY A 25 -10.82 -3.05 3.53
N CYS A 26 -10.95 -2.39 4.68
CA CYS A 26 -10.32 -1.10 4.88
C CYS A 26 -9.33 -1.07 6.03
N PHE A 27 -8.27 -0.31 5.79
CA PHE A 27 -7.18 -0.07 6.71
C PHE A 27 -6.90 1.41 6.81
N MET A 28 -6.56 1.87 8.00
CA MET A 28 -6.31 3.27 8.29
C MET A 28 -5.08 3.43 9.17
N ARG A 29 -4.41 4.57 9.00
CA ARG A 29 -3.47 5.10 9.98
C ARG A 29 -3.72 6.59 10.15
N ASP A 30 -3.81 7.00 11.40
CA ASP A 30 -3.89 8.40 11.84
C ASP A 30 -2.69 8.68 12.74
N TYR A 31 -1.83 9.62 12.33
CA TYR A 31 -0.60 9.95 13.03
C TYR A 31 -0.82 11.17 13.94
N SER A 32 -0.63 10.98 15.24
CA SER A 32 -0.78 12.07 16.23
C SER A 32 0.24 13.19 16.03
N ASP A 33 -0.09 14.43 16.40
CA ASP A 33 0.83 15.58 16.35
C ASP A 33 2.22 15.32 16.95
N PRO A 34 2.39 14.64 18.12
CA PRO A 34 3.71 14.34 18.65
C PRO A 34 4.54 13.41 17.76
N HIS A 35 3.87 12.51 17.01
CA HIS A 35 4.53 11.64 16.02
C HIS A 35 4.99 12.49 14.84
N LEU A 36 4.10 13.31 14.26
CA LEU A 36 4.45 14.17 13.12
C LEU A 36 5.59 15.13 13.47
N ALA A 37 5.57 15.73 14.66
CA ALA A 37 6.65 16.58 15.16
C ALA A 37 8.00 15.85 15.33
N ALA A 38 7.99 14.54 15.58
CA ALA A 38 9.20 13.72 15.68
C ALA A 38 9.72 13.23 14.33
N HIS A 39 8.91 13.31 13.28
CA HIS A 39 9.18 12.81 11.94
C HIS A 39 8.98 13.90 10.88
N PRO A 40 9.80 14.97 10.87
CA PRO A 40 9.57 16.19 10.07
C PRO A 40 9.51 15.98 8.55
N ASP A 41 10.07 14.88 8.05
CA ASP A 41 10.05 14.52 6.63
C ASP A 41 8.79 13.72 6.24
N GLN A 42 8.02 13.23 7.22
CA GLN A 42 6.81 12.46 6.98
C GLN A 42 5.75 13.32 6.29
N VAL A 43 5.27 12.85 5.13
CA VAL A 43 4.32 13.60 4.29
C VAL A 43 2.86 13.23 4.47
N VAL A 44 2.59 12.16 5.22
CA VAL A 44 1.24 11.66 5.48
C VAL A 44 0.85 11.98 6.93
N ASP A 45 -0.28 12.66 7.10
CA ASP A 45 -0.95 12.85 8.40
C ASP A 45 -1.91 11.68 8.66
N GLN A 46 -2.75 11.38 7.67
CA GLN A 46 -3.67 10.25 7.69
C GLN A 46 -3.66 9.53 6.35
N ILE A 47 -3.73 8.20 6.38
CA ILE A 47 -3.84 7.36 5.19
C ILE A 47 -4.93 6.33 5.40
N TRP A 48 -5.75 6.18 4.37
CA TRP A 48 -6.79 5.17 4.25
C TRP A 48 -6.55 4.37 2.99
N LEU A 49 -6.71 3.06 3.11
CA LEU A 49 -6.54 2.13 2.00
C LEU A 49 -7.66 1.10 2.06
N SER A 50 -8.38 0.94 0.95
CA SER A 50 -9.46 -0.03 0.79
C SER A 50 -9.13 -0.99 -0.34
N PHE A 51 -9.18 -2.29 -0.07
CA PHE A 51 -9.08 -3.33 -1.10
C PHE A 51 -10.46 -3.88 -1.43
N TYR A 52 -10.79 -3.96 -2.70
CA TYR A 52 -12.07 -4.46 -3.19
C TYR A 52 -11.90 -5.23 -4.50
N LYS A 53 -12.93 -6.04 -4.82
CA LYS A 53 -13.07 -6.66 -6.14
C LYS A 53 -14.20 -5.97 -6.88
N ILE A 54 -14.02 -5.71 -8.16
CA ILE A 54 -15.12 -5.26 -9.00
C ILE A 54 -15.89 -6.50 -9.46
N PRO A 55 -17.24 -6.50 -9.49
CA PRO A 55 -18.00 -7.66 -9.94
C PRO A 55 -17.60 -8.07 -11.36
N TYR A 56 -17.41 -9.37 -11.57
CA TYR A 56 -17.00 -9.94 -12.86
C TYR A 56 -17.95 -9.53 -14.00
N GLU A 57 -19.24 -9.32 -13.70
CA GLU A 57 -20.22 -8.91 -14.70
C GLU A 57 -19.97 -7.51 -15.29
N VAL A 58 -19.09 -6.69 -14.68
CA VAL A 58 -18.80 -5.32 -15.12
C VAL A 58 -17.57 -5.26 -16.02
N PHE A 59 -16.48 -5.95 -15.65
CA PHE A 59 -15.19 -5.85 -16.35
C PHE A 59 -14.63 -7.22 -16.81
N GLU A 60 -15.38 -8.31 -16.68
CA GLU A 60 -14.95 -9.67 -17.03
C GLU A 60 -13.61 -10.09 -16.37
N THR A 61 -13.33 -9.53 -15.18
CA THR A 61 -12.14 -9.81 -14.37
C THR A 61 -12.51 -10.04 -12.89
N ASP A 62 -11.71 -10.84 -12.18
CA ASP A 62 -11.79 -11.00 -10.72
C ASP A 62 -10.63 -10.28 -9.99
N ASP A 63 -10.02 -9.31 -10.70
CA ASP A 63 -8.91 -8.53 -10.22
C ASP A 63 -9.23 -7.80 -8.92
N THR A 64 -8.18 -7.67 -8.11
CA THR A 64 -8.22 -6.88 -6.89
C THR A 64 -7.78 -5.46 -7.21
N TYR A 65 -8.53 -4.50 -6.72
CA TYR A 65 -8.24 -3.08 -6.82
C TYR A 65 -8.01 -2.51 -5.42
N ALA A 66 -7.32 -1.38 -5.38
CA ALA A 66 -7.22 -0.57 -4.18
C ALA A 66 -7.66 0.86 -4.44
N SER A 67 -8.31 1.48 -3.46
CA SER A 67 -8.48 2.93 -3.40
C SER A 67 -7.70 3.45 -2.20
N VAL A 68 -6.88 4.47 -2.45
CA VAL A 68 -6.10 5.16 -1.44
C VAL A 68 -6.64 6.56 -1.26
N ARG A 69 -6.70 7.03 -0.02
CA ARG A 69 -6.98 8.42 0.34
C ARG A 69 -5.96 8.85 1.37
N VAL A 70 -5.43 10.06 1.23
CA VAL A 70 -4.36 10.60 2.06
C VAL A 70 -4.71 12.02 2.45
N LEU A 71 -4.62 12.33 3.74
CA LEU A 71 -4.42 13.69 4.21
C LEU A 71 -2.90 13.91 4.32
N THR A 72 -2.38 14.85 3.56
CA THR A 72 -0.96 15.22 3.66
C THR A 72 -0.70 15.99 4.94
N ALA A 73 0.45 15.72 5.55
CA ALA A 73 0.93 16.53 6.66
C ALA A 73 1.39 17.91 6.15
N ASP A 74 1.32 18.93 7.01
CA ASP A 74 1.83 20.28 6.71
C ASP A 74 3.36 20.36 6.94
N GLN A 75 4.09 19.37 6.43
CA GLN A 75 5.55 19.21 6.54
C GLN A 75 6.12 18.36 5.38
N GLY A 76 7.42 18.05 5.40
CA GLY A 76 8.10 17.32 4.33
C GLY A 76 8.08 18.03 2.96
N HIS A 77 8.26 17.28 1.88
CA HIS A 77 8.26 17.86 0.52
C HIS A 77 6.88 18.35 0.11
N VAL A 78 5.81 17.65 0.49
CA VAL A 78 4.43 18.03 0.14
C VAL A 78 4.06 19.45 0.61
N ALA A 79 4.55 19.90 1.77
CA ALA A 79 4.35 21.29 2.20
C ALA A 79 5.11 22.30 1.33
N SER A 80 6.34 21.95 0.93
CA SER A 80 7.17 22.80 0.05
C SER A 80 6.58 22.91 -1.36
N ASP A 81 5.91 21.86 -1.81
CA ASP A 81 5.24 21.78 -3.11
C ASP A 81 3.84 22.42 -3.09
N GLY A 82 3.39 22.92 -1.94
CA GLY A 82 2.10 23.62 -1.79
C GLY A 82 0.90 22.69 -1.59
N PHE A 83 1.16 21.43 -1.23
CA PHE A 83 0.16 20.38 -1.02
C PHE A 83 -0.04 20.00 0.45
N GLY A 84 0.59 20.69 1.41
CA GLY A 84 0.43 20.41 2.84
C GLY A 84 -1.02 20.61 3.33
N GLY A 85 -1.50 19.70 4.19
CA GLY A 85 -2.83 19.78 4.80
C GLY A 85 -4.00 19.54 3.83
N GLN A 86 -3.74 18.91 2.67
CA GLN A 86 -4.74 18.65 1.63
C GLN A 86 -5.06 17.16 1.54
N VAL A 87 -6.24 16.88 0.99
CA VAL A 87 -6.73 15.52 0.82
C VAL A 87 -6.61 15.12 -0.64
N PHE A 88 -6.02 13.95 -0.88
CA PHE A 88 -5.85 13.35 -2.21
C PHE A 88 -6.37 11.92 -2.19
N ASP A 89 -6.96 11.47 -3.29
CA ASP A 89 -7.39 10.10 -3.47
C ASP A 89 -6.94 9.56 -4.84
N GLY A 90 -6.99 8.23 -4.98
CA GLY A 90 -6.61 7.57 -6.23
C GLY A 90 -6.98 6.09 -6.24
N GLY A 91 -7.19 5.56 -7.44
CA GLY A 91 -7.41 4.13 -7.68
C GLY A 91 -6.14 3.42 -8.14
N MET A 92 -6.05 2.12 -7.85
CA MET A 92 -4.88 1.30 -8.15
C MET A 92 -5.31 -0.11 -8.56
N HIS A 93 -4.55 -0.71 -9.49
CA HIS A 93 -4.69 -2.13 -9.85
C HIS A 93 -3.71 -2.96 -9.04
N CYS A 94 -4.17 -4.05 -8.43
CA CYS A 94 -3.34 -4.93 -7.62
C CYS A 94 -3.07 -6.26 -8.33
N TYR A 95 -1.82 -6.71 -8.28
CA TYR A 95 -1.36 -7.91 -8.96
C TYR A 95 -0.21 -8.58 -8.21
N GLN A 96 0.07 -9.84 -8.58
CA GLN A 96 1.31 -10.53 -8.21
C GLN A 96 2.25 -10.58 -9.42
N ASP A 97 3.44 -10.00 -9.31
CA ASP A 97 4.48 -10.19 -10.34
C ASP A 97 5.24 -11.50 -10.13
N ARG A 98 4.57 -12.61 -10.50
CA ARG A 98 5.19 -13.94 -10.46
C ARG A 98 6.33 -14.10 -11.46
N SER A 99 6.48 -13.19 -12.42
CA SER A 99 7.53 -13.26 -13.45
C SER A 99 8.91 -12.85 -12.93
N ARG A 100 8.95 -12.04 -11.86
CA ARG A 100 10.18 -11.64 -11.16
C ARG A 100 10.57 -12.58 -10.01
N GLY A 101 9.80 -13.65 -9.79
CA GLY A 101 9.98 -14.53 -8.64
C GLY A 101 9.51 -13.90 -7.33
N GLU A 102 8.81 -12.76 -7.40
CA GLU A 102 8.13 -12.13 -6.28
C GLU A 102 6.80 -12.85 -6.03
N THR A 103 6.54 -13.15 -4.76
CA THR A 103 5.27 -13.76 -4.31
C THR A 103 4.37 -12.75 -3.62
N ASP A 104 4.86 -11.53 -3.44
CA ASP A 104 4.18 -10.48 -2.72
C ASP A 104 3.23 -9.76 -3.66
N TRP A 105 2.14 -9.24 -3.10
CA TRP A 105 1.18 -8.44 -3.85
C TRP A 105 1.68 -7.01 -3.95
N SER A 106 1.47 -6.40 -5.11
CA SER A 106 1.74 -4.99 -5.35
C SER A 106 0.49 -4.33 -5.92
N CYS A 107 0.33 -3.03 -5.67
CA CYS A 107 -0.71 -2.22 -6.29
C CYS A 107 -0.08 -1.00 -6.96
N SER A 108 -0.39 -0.81 -8.24
CA SER A 108 0.18 0.26 -9.06
C SER A 108 -0.86 1.30 -9.44
N VAL A 109 -0.38 2.54 -9.53
CA VAL A 109 -1.10 3.64 -10.15
C VAL A 109 -0.87 3.56 -11.65
N GLU A 110 -1.89 3.90 -12.44
CA GLU A 110 -1.75 3.96 -13.89
C GLU A 110 -0.76 5.07 -14.33
N CYS A 111 -0.34 5.03 -15.60
CA CYS A 111 0.56 6.03 -16.20
C CYS A 111 1.90 6.20 -15.49
N ASP A 112 2.53 5.10 -15.08
CA ASP A 112 3.82 5.11 -14.38
C ASP A 112 3.80 5.91 -13.07
N GLY A 113 2.64 6.08 -12.43
CA GLY A 113 2.47 6.74 -11.13
C GLY A 113 3.06 5.97 -9.94
N GLY A 114 3.84 4.92 -10.19
CA GLY A 114 4.49 4.12 -9.16
C GLY A 114 3.61 3.03 -8.57
N TRP A 115 4.10 2.43 -7.48
CA TRP A 115 3.44 1.31 -6.82
C TRP A 115 3.84 1.22 -5.35
N PHE A 116 3.03 0.49 -4.58
CA PHE A 116 3.48 -0.05 -3.30
C PHE A 116 3.45 -1.58 -3.33
N GLU A 117 4.29 -2.17 -2.50
CA GLU A 117 4.32 -3.60 -2.19
C GLU A 117 3.60 -3.83 -0.86
N ILE A 118 2.81 -4.89 -0.75
CA ILE A 118 2.26 -5.35 0.52
C ILE A 118 3.30 -6.26 1.15
N THR A 119 3.93 -5.78 2.23
CA THR A 119 4.98 -6.52 2.95
C THR A 119 4.45 -7.33 4.12
N ARG A 120 3.23 -7.04 4.56
CA ARG A 120 2.50 -7.79 5.59
C ARG A 120 1.01 -7.57 5.43
N ASP A 121 0.25 -8.65 5.55
CA ASP A 121 -1.19 -8.64 5.74
C ASP A 121 -1.56 -9.83 6.64
N ASP A 122 -2.09 -9.54 7.83
CA ASP A 122 -2.64 -10.57 8.73
C ASP A 122 -4.15 -10.40 8.99
N GLY A 123 -4.81 -9.57 8.19
CA GLY A 123 -6.22 -9.23 8.29
C GLY A 123 -6.54 -8.09 9.25
N ASP A 124 -5.72 -7.87 10.30
CA ASP A 124 -5.87 -6.79 11.26
C ASP A 124 -4.84 -5.67 11.05
N VAL A 125 -3.63 -6.04 10.61
CA VAL A 125 -2.52 -5.15 10.32
C VAL A 125 -2.09 -5.32 8.87
N LEU A 126 -1.94 -4.19 8.20
CA LEU A 126 -1.39 -4.08 6.87
C LEU A 126 -0.09 -3.27 6.92
N GLU A 127 0.98 -3.75 6.29
CA GLU A 127 2.19 -2.95 6.06
C GLU A 127 2.47 -2.88 4.56
N ILE A 128 2.43 -1.66 4.02
CA ILE A 128 2.79 -1.37 2.63
C ILE A 128 4.14 -0.67 2.58
N ARG A 129 4.94 -0.95 1.56
CA ARG A 129 6.23 -0.31 1.31
C ARG A 129 6.24 0.29 -0.08
N THR A 130 6.73 1.52 -0.18
CA THR A 130 6.91 2.21 -1.47
C THR A 130 8.14 3.09 -1.43
N SER A 131 8.83 3.23 -2.56
CA SER A 131 9.87 4.24 -2.77
C SER A 131 9.45 5.32 -3.76
N TYR A 132 8.25 5.19 -4.32
CA TYR A 132 7.61 6.12 -5.26
C TYR A 132 6.19 5.62 -5.52
N VAL A 133 5.19 6.40 -5.10
CA VAL A 133 3.80 6.19 -5.49
C VAL A 133 3.05 7.50 -5.39
N MET A 134 2.40 7.86 -6.48
CA MET A 134 1.72 9.12 -6.63
C MET A 134 0.23 8.97 -6.29
N VAL A 135 -0.34 9.91 -5.54
CA VAL A 135 -1.76 9.94 -5.18
C VAL A 135 -2.38 11.29 -5.55
N GLY A 136 -3.67 11.30 -5.86
CA GLY A 136 -4.43 12.50 -6.24
C GLY A 136 -4.84 12.47 -7.69
N ASP A 137 -6.13 12.65 -7.97
CA ASP A 137 -6.59 12.82 -9.34
C ASP A 137 -6.12 14.19 -9.87
N THR A 138 -5.55 14.20 -11.07
CA THR A 138 -5.17 15.43 -11.76
C THR A 138 -5.76 15.43 -13.16
N GLU A 139 -5.77 16.58 -13.84
CA GLU A 139 -6.22 16.62 -15.25
C GLU A 139 -5.38 15.71 -16.17
N GLU A 140 -4.19 15.29 -15.71
CA GLU A 140 -3.33 14.29 -16.33
C GLU A 140 -3.24 13.02 -15.47
N CYS A 141 -3.07 11.85 -16.09
CA CYS A 141 -2.88 10.61 -15.34
C CYS A 141 -1.48 10.57 -14.70
N GLY A 142 -1.38 10.03 -13.48
CA GLY A 142 -0.08 9.82 -12.80
C GLY A 142 0.05 10.40 -11.40
N GLY A 143 -1.00 11.05 -10.86
CA GLY A 143 -1.04 11.47 -9.46
C GLY A 143 -0.47 12.88 -9.18
N ALA A 144 -0.79 13.45 -8.01
CA ALA A 144 -0.35 14.78 -7.59
C ALA A 144 0.81 14.78 -6.60
N VAL A 145 0.78 13.85 -5.62
CA VAL A 145 1.73 13.82 -4.50
C VAL A 145 2.41 12.46 -4.36
N ASP A 146 3.74 12.45 -4.26
CA ASP A 146 4.51 11.24 -3.93
C ASP A 146 4.43 10.95 -2.43
N LEU A 147 4.07 9.72 -2.06
CA LEU A 147 4.03 9.28 -0.68
C LEU A 147 5.42 8.92 -0.12
N ALA A 148 6.45 8.74 -0.93
CA ALA A 148 7.79 8.53 -0.41
C ALA A 148 8.32 9.82 0.24
N GLU A 149 8.78 9.75 1.50
CA GLU A 149 9.31 10.92 2.24
C GLU A 149 10.52 11.56 1.56
N HIS A 150 11.28 10.75 0.81
CA HIS A 150 12.41 11.19 0.01
C HIS A 150 12.43 10.43 -1.33
N PRO A 151 12.86 11.06 -2.43
CA PRO A 151 12.90 10.41 -3.73
C PRO A 151 13.69 9.10 -3.70
N GLN A 152 13.06 8.02 -4.16
CA GLN A 152 13.64 6.67 -4.29
C GLN A 152 14.10 6.06 -2.96
N GLN A 153 13.70 6.62 -1.82
CA GLN A 153 13.95 6.02 -0.52
C GLN A 153 12.67 5.32 -0.05
N PRO A 154 12.72 4.03 0.29
CA PRO A 154 11.53 3.31 0.69
C PRO A 154 11.02 3.81 2.05
N VAL A 155 9.72 4.08 2.12
CA VAL A 155 8.95 4.30 3.35
C VAL A 155 8.00 3.12 3.55
N THR A 156 7.70 2.80 4.81
CA THR A 156 6.71 1.78 5.17
C THR A 156 5.58 2.41 5.97
N TYR A 157 4.36 2.27 5.46
CA TYR A 157 3.15 2.62 6.17
C TYR A 157 2.57 1.39 6.82
N ARG A 158 2.29 1.48 8.12
CA ARG A 158 1.58 0.47 8.88
C ARG A 158 0.17 0.97 9.18
N LEU A 159 -0.81 0.25 8.67
CA LEU A 159 -2.23 0.55 8.79
C LEU A 159 -2.93 -0.54 9.59
N TYR A 160 -4.08 -0.18 10.16
CA TYR A 160 -4.89 -1.06 11.00
C TYR A 160 -6.28 -1.18 10.42
N ARG A 161 -6.84 -2.39 10.45
CA ARG A 161 -8.19 -2.66 9.98
C ARG A 161 -9.18 -1.76 10.71
N VAL A 162 -10.11 -1.19 9.96
CA VAL A 162 -11.23 -0.41 10.48
C VAL A 162 -12.57 -1.04 10.07
N ASP A 163 -13.64 -0.64 10.75
CA ASP A 163 -15.00 -1.06 10.39
C ASP A 163 -15.39 -0.50 9.00
N GLY A 164 -16.16 -1.28 8.24
CA GLY A 164 -16.60 -0.89 6.89
C GLY A 164 -17.37 0.44 6.88
N ALA A 165 -18.17 0.72 7.91
CA ALA A 165 -18.91 1.98 8.01
C ALA A 165 -18.01 3.21 8.16
N VAL A 166 -16.81 3.05 8.75
CA VAL A 166 -15.81 4.13 8.78
C VAL A 166 -15.30 4.39 7.37
N CYS A 167 -15.14 3.34 6.59
CA CYS A 167 -14.65 3.40 5.22
C CYS A 167 -15.65 4.04 4.26
N ASP A 168 -16.93 3.64 4.33
CA ASP A 168 -17.97 4.20 3.49
C ASP A 168 -18.14 5.72 3.72
N ALA A 169 -17.91 6.18 4.97
CA ALA A 169 -17.93 7.60 5.29
C ALA A 169 -16.74 8.39 4.71
N LEU A 170 -15.65 7.71 4.36
CA LEU A 170 -14.42 8.30 3.81
C LEU A 170 -14.42 8.34 2.28
N TRP A 171 -15.27 7.57 1.62
CA TRP A 171 -15.53 7.66 0.18
C TRP A 171 -17.03 7.69 -0.04
N PRO A 172 -17.74 8.76 0.39
CA PRO A 172 -19.14 8.90 0.03
C PRO A 172 -19.21 8.91 -1.50
N ASP A 173 -20.01 8.02 -2.09
CA ASP A 173 -20.28 8.02 -3.52
C ASP A 173 -20.60 9.48 -3.93
N GLU A 174 -19.80 10.06 -4.83
CA GLU A 174 -19.98 11.46 -5.27
C GLU A 174 -21.27 11.69 -6.10
N ASP A 175 -22.15 10.69 -6.18
CA ASP A 175 -23.43 10.69 -6.89
C ASP A 175 -24.63 10.87 -5.93
N SER A 176 -24.67 11.96 -5.16
CA SER A 176 -25.91 12.45 -4.51
C SER A 176 -26.37 13.80 -5.04
#